data_AF-A0A2V3UYY0-F1
#
_entry.id   AF-A0A2V3UYY0-F1
#
_cell.length_a   1.000
_cell.length_b   1.000
_cell.length_c   1.000
_cell.angle_alpha   90.00
_cell.angle_beta   90.00
_cell.angle_gamma   90.00
#
_symmetry.space_group_name_H-M   'P 1'
#
loop_
_entity.id
_entity.type
_entity.pdbx_description
1 polymer ?
#
loop_
_entity_poly.entity_id
_entity_poly.type
_entity_poly.pdbx_seq_one_letter_code
_entity_poly.pdbx_strand_id
1 'polypeptide(L)'
;MRKAFIAAALSLANLALLGGIIVASANLPVHAQGQNREGVKKTSKAVACPSGWSSTKNSETDVSMCFPLGSSSPKLYAKSEKESCAEGYHEVSRLWCSTKKP
;
A
#
# COMPACT_ATOMS: atom_id res chain seq x y z
N MET A 1 4.28 51.54 -41.73
CA MET A 1 4.03 51.08 -40.34
C MET A 1 2.79 50.17 -40.30
N ARG A 2 2.89 48.89 -40.70
CA ARG A 2 1.79 47.90 -40.57
C ARG A 2 2.38 46.50 -40.66
N LYS A 3 2.92 45.95 -39.57
CA LYS A 3 3.32 44.53 -39.43
C LYS A 3 3.85 44.29 -38.01
N ALA A 4 3.06 44.58 -36.98
CA ALA A 4 3.48 44.33 -35.60
C ALA A 4 2.32 44.09 -34.61
N PHE A 5 1.12 43.71 -35.08
CA PHE A 5 -0.04 43.59 -34.19
C PHE A 5 -0.84 42.29 -34.31
N ILE A 6 -0.38 41.30 -35.09
CA ILE A 6 -1.13 40.03 -35.27
C ILE A 6 -0.50 38.86 -34.48
N ALA A 7 0.72 39.00 -33.96
CA ALA A 7 1.41 37.90 -33.26
C ALA A 7 1.12 37.82 -31.75
N ALA A 8 0.45 38.82 -31.15
CA ALA A 8 0.29 38.89 -29.69
C ALA A 8 -1.04 38.33 -29.15
N ALA A 9 -1.99 37.96 -30.03
CA ALA A 9 -3.33 37.53 -29.59
C ALA A 9 -3.51 36.01 -29.46
N LEU A 10 -2.61 35.17 -30.01
CA LEU A 10 -2.74 33.71 -29.92
C LEU A 10 -2.01 33.07 -28.73
N SER A 11 -1.21 33.83 -27.96
CA SER A 11 -0.37 33.26 -26.90
C SER A 11 -0.97 33.30 -25.49
N LEU A 12 -2.17 33.87 -25.32
CA LEU A 12 -2.78 34.06 -23.99
C LEU A 12 -3.85 33.00 -23.63
N ALA A 13 -4.21 32.09 -24.54
CA ALA A 13 -5.26 31.11 -24.31
C ALA A 13 -4.79 29.77 -23.70
N ASN A 14 -3.47 29.51 -23.59
CA ASN A 14 -2.95 28.21 -23.16
C ASN A 14 -2.52 28.13 -21.69
N LEU A 15 -2.69 29.20 -20.90
CA LEU A 15 -2.31 29.22 -19.48
C LEU A 15 -3.45 28.88 -18.50
N ALA A 16 -4.61 28.44 -19.01
CA ALA A 16 -5.74 28.03 -18.18
C ALA A 16 -5.82 26.50 -17.96
N LEU A 17 -4.88 25.73 -18.50
CA LEU A 17 -4.85 24.26 -18.39
C LEU A 17 -3.71 23.75 -17.49
N LEU A 18 -3.43 24.46 -16.41
CA LEU A 18 -2.57 23.98 -15.31
C LEU A 18 -3.39 23.81 -14.02
N GLY A 19 -4.67 23.45 -14.17
CA GLY A 19 -5.57 23.11 -13.07
C GLY A 19 -5.68 21.60 -12.94
N GLY A 20 -5.08 21.05 -11.88
CA GLY A 20 -5.52 19.77 -11.33
C GLY A 20 -4.78 18.54 -11.85
N ILE A 21 -3.48 18.45 -11.58
CA ILE A 21 -2.90 17.15 -11.23
C ILE A 21 -2.35 17.31 -9.83
N ILE A 22 -3.26 17.28 -8.85
CA ILE A 22 -2.90 16.83 -7.51
C ILE A 22 -2.52 15.37 -7.74
N VAL A 23 -1.23 15.13 -7.95
CA VAL A 23 -0.70 13.78 -7.79
C VAL A 23 -0.91 13.50 -6.31
N ALA A 24 -2.03 12.87 -6.00
CA ALA A 24 -2.25 12.16 -4.77
C ALA A 24 -1.25 11.01 -4.75
N SER A 25 0.03 11.33 -4.55
CA SER A 25 1.04 10.43 -4.02
C SER A 25 0.85 10.29 -2.50
N ALA A 26 -0.40 10.36 -2.03
CA ALA A 26 -0.76 9.93 -0.69
C ALA A 26 -0.89 8.41 -0.74
N ASN A 27 0.15 7.73 -0.27
CA ASN A 27 0.08 6.36 0.23
C ASN A 27 -0.56 5.36 -0.74
N LEU A 28 0.09 5.06 -1.86
CA LEU A 28 -0.11 3.73 -2.43
C LEU A 28 0.32 2.75 -1.33
N PRO A 29 -0.60 1.96 -0.75
CA PRO A 29 -0.20 1.04 0.29
C PRO A 29 0.75 0.05 -0.38
N VAL A 30 1.73 -0.39 0.39
CA VAL A 30 2.80 -1.30 -0.02
C VAL A 30 2.22 -2.70 -0.25
N HIS A 31 1.25 -2.81 -1.18
CA HIS A 31 0.46 -3.99 -1.56
C HIS A 31 1.29 -5.03 -2.31
N ALA A 32 2.44 -5.37 -1.75
CA ALA A 32 3.30 -6.42 -2.24
C ALA A 32 4.04 -7.12 -1.09
N GLN A 33 3.93 -6.66 0.16
CA GLN A 33 4.52 -7.40 1.27
C GLN A 33 3.68 -8.65 1.52
N GLY A 34 4.18 -9.83 1.13
CA GLY A 34 3.60 -11.13 1.45
C GLY A 34 2.52 -11.62 0.49
N GLN A 35 2.87 -11.82 -0.77
CA GLN A 35 2.07 -12.64 -1.69
C GLN A 35 2.16 -14.13 -1.31
N ASN A 36 1.75 -14.53 -0.10
CA ASN A 36 1.68 -15.91 0.42
C ASN A 36 2.95 -16.79 0.35
N ARG A 37 4.08 -16.27 -0.13
CA ARG A 37 5.36 -16.99 -0.26
C ARG A 37 6.48 -16.39 0.58
N GLU A 38 6.37 -15.11 0.89
CA GLU A 38 7.40 -14.33 1.58
C GLU A 38 6.93 -13.91 2.97
N GLY A 39 7.91 -13.72 3.86
CA GLY A 39 7.64 -13.19 5.19
C GLY A 39 7.20 -11.74 5.13
N VAL A 40 6.20 -11.39 5.93
CA VAL A 40 5.71 -10.02 6.11
C VAL A 40 6.31 -9.45 7.38
N LYS A 41 6.92 -8.26 7.28
CA LYS A 41 7.45 -7.54 8.43
C LYS A 41 6.30 -6.99 9.27
N LYS A 42 6.37 -7.20 10.58
CA LYS A 42 5.43 -6.62 11.53
C LYS A 42 5.70 -5.13 11.72
N THR A 43 4.64 -4.35 11.88
CA THR A 43 4.73 -2.95 12.33
C THR A 43 5.09 -2.84 13.81
N SER A 44 4.83 -3.88 14.61
CA SER A 44 5.25 -3.99 16.01
C SER A 44 5.60 -5.44 16.38
N LYS A 45 6.69 -5.63 17.13
CA LYS A 45 7.14 -6.95 17.61
C LYS A 45 6.19 -7.58 18.63
N ALA A 46 5.38 -6.76 19.31
CA ALA A 46 4.43 -7.21 20.32
C ALA A 46 3.18 -7.88 19.69
N VAL A 47 2.98 -7.75 18.38
CA VAL A 47 1.78 -8.27 17.73
C VAL A 47 2.01 -9.69 17.21
N ALA A 48 1.05 -10.57 17.52
CA ALA A 48 1.04 -11.95 17.05
C ALA A 48 0.79 -12.02 15.53
N CYS A 49 1.27 -13.08 14.89
CA CYS A 49 0.91 -13.36 13.51
C CYS A 49 -0.56 -13.79 13.42
N PRO A 50 -1.29 -13.39 12.37
CA PRO A 50 -2.66 -13.80 12.16
C PRO A 50 -2.74 -15.27 11.73
N SER A 51 -3.95 -15.85 11.71
CA SER A 51 -4.17 -17.25 11.37
C SER A 51 -3.61 -17.63 10.00
N GLY A 52 -2.93 -18.77 9.92
CA GLY A 52 -2.23 -19.22 8.71
C GLY A 52 -0.83 -18.62 8.54
N TRP A 53 -0.36 -17.83 9.50
CA TRP A 53 0.97 -17.24 9.54
C TRP A 53 1.67 -17.51 10.88
N SER A 54 3.00 -17.56 10.89
CA SER A 54 3.81 -17.82 12.08
C SER A 54 5.10 -16.99 12.07
N SER A 55 5.57 -16.59 13.25
CA SER A 55 6.90 -15.97 13.38
C SER A 55 8.05 -16.98 13.25
N THR A 56 7.75 -18.27 13.16
CA THR A 56 8.75 -19.33 13.00
C THR A 56 8.77 -19.84 11.58
N LYS A 57 9.97 -19.91 10.97
CA LYS A 57 10.23 -20.53 9.67
C LYS A 57 11.44 -21.44 9.80
N ASN A 58 11.33 -22.70 9.34
CA ASN A 58 12.42 -23.68 9.40
C ASN A 58 13.07 -23.80 10.79
N SER A 59 12.27 -23.86 11.86
CA SER A 59 12.70 -23.91 13.26
C SER A 59 13.40 -22.64 13.79
N GLU A 60 13.54 -21.59 12.99
CA GLU A 60 14.04 -20.29 13.41
C GLU A 60 12.88 -19.33 13.69
N THR A 61 12.90 -18.63 14.83
CA THR A 61 11.84 -17.69 15.21
C THR A 61 12.31 -16.26 15.03
N ASP A 62 11.67 -15.53 14.11
CA ASP A 62 11.81 -14.09 13.95
C ASP A 62 10.52 -13.38 14.38
N VAL A 63 10.56 -12.82 15.59
CA VAL A 63 9.43 -12.07 16.17
C VAL A 63 9.07 -10.80 15.38
N SER A 64 9.94 -10.34 14.50
CA SER A 64 9.73 -9.16 13.64
C SER A 64 9.04 -9.50 12.33
N MET A 65 8.88 -10.79 12.02
CA MET A 65 8.32 -11.28 10.77
C MET A 65 7.15 -12.24 11.02
N CYS A 66 6.30 -12.38 10.02
CA CYS A 66 5.31 -13.43 9.91
C CYS A 66 5.52 -14.14 8.58
N PHE A 67 5.76 -15.45 8.62
CA PHE A 67 5.92 -16.32 7.48
C PHE A 67 4.64 -17.15 7.25
N PRO A 68 4.30 -17.47 5.99
CA PRO A 68 3.15 -18.29 5.70
C PRO A 68 3.38 -19.73 6.19
N LEU A 69 2.37 -20.34 6.81
CA LEU A 69 2.41 -21.74 7.25
C LEU A 69 2.22 -22.75 6.11
N GLY A 70 1.89 -22.27 4.90
CA GLY A 70 1.75 -23.10 3.71
C GLY A 70 1.30 -22.29 2.50
N SER A 71 1.10 -22.97 1.37
CA SER A 71 0.66 -22.36 0.11
C SER A 71 -0.78 -21.82 0.16
N SER A 72 -1.58 -22.24 1.14
CA SER A 72 -2.96 -21.79 1.35
C SER A 72 -3.09 -20.54 2.22
N SER A 73 -1.98 -19.97 2.69
CA SER A 73 -2.01 -18.75 3.49
C SER A 73 -2.58 -17.58 2.66
N PRO A 74 -3.55 -16.81 3.20
CA PRO A 74 -4.12 -15.69 2.47
C PRO A 74 -3.09 -14.58 2.29
N LYS A 75 -3.27 -13.71 1.30
CA LYS A 75 -2.42 -12.52 1.15
C LYS A 75 -2.59 -11.66 2.40
N LEU A 76 -1.48 -11.23 2.97
CA LEU A 76 -1.43 -10.54 4.25
C LEU A 76 -0.48 -9.37 4.14
N TYR A 77 -0.83 -8.23 4.73
CA TYR A 77 0.13 -7.16 4.99
C TYR A 77 -0.08 -6.54 6.38
N ALA A 78 0.98 -5.95 6.91
CA ALA A 78 0.93 -5.22 8.17
C ALA A 78 0.51 -3.77 7.91
N LYS A 79 -0.44 -3.26 8.70
CA LYS A 79 -0.90 -1.87 8.65
C LYS A 79 -0.49 -1.11 9.91
N SER A 80 -0.57 0.22 9.83
CA SER A 80 -0.44 1.08 11.02
C SER A 80 -1.75 1.12 11.82
N GLU A 81 -1.70 1.44 13.12
CA GLU A 81 -2.89 1.39 13.99
C GLU A 81 -4.08 2.25 13.52
N LYS A 82 -3.79 3.40 12.89
CA LYS A 82 -4.80 4.35 12.41
C LYS A 82 -5.14 4.18 10.93
N GLU A 83 -4.58 3.17 10.29
CA GLU A 83 -4.75 2.91 8.86
C GLU A 83 -5.92 1.95 8.65
N SER A 84 -6.74 2.21 7.62
CA SER A 84 -7.76 1.27 7.18
C SER A 84 -7.15 0.22 6.27
N CYS A 85 -7.73 -0.99 6.25
CA CYS A 85 -7.34 -1.96 5.24
C CYS A 85 -7.73 -1.43 3.85
N ALA A 86 -6.89 -1.70 2.86
CA ALA A 86 -7.20 -1.34 1.50
C ALA A 86 -8.29 -2.21 0.91
N GLU A 87 -8.77 -1.79 -0.26
CA GLU A 87 -9.80 -2.49 -0.99
C GLU A 87 -9.44 -3.97 -1.24
N GLY A 88 -10.41 -4.86 -1.01
CA GLY A 88 -10.22 -6.31 -1.13
C GLY A 88 -9.49 -6.98 0.05
N TYR A 89 -9.07 -6.20 1.05
CA TYR A 89 -8.53 -6.71 2.32
C TYR A 89 -9.49 -6.44 3.48
N HIS A 90 -9.46 -7.33 4.45
CA HIS A 90 -10.28 -7.29 5.66
C HIS A 90 -9.38 -7.18 6.88
N GLU A 91 -9.81 -6.38 7.85
CA GLU A 91 -9.14 -6.30 9.14
C GLU A 91 -9.34 -7.62 9.89
N VAL A 92 -8.24 -8.34 10.11
CA VAL A 92 -8.23 -9.58 10.89
C VAL A 92 -7.62 -9.37 12.27
N SER A 93 -6.89 -8.27 12.44
CA SER A 93 -6.37 -7.79 13.72
C SER A 93 -6.03 -6.30 13.58
N ARG A 94 -5.84 -5.62 14.72
CA ARG A 94 -5.56 -4.18 14.79
C ARG A 94 -4.43 -3.72 13.85
N LEU A 95 -3.42 -4.56 13.62
CA LEU A 95 -2.27 -4.26 12.75
C LEU A 95 -2.20 -5.13 11.48
N TRP A 96 -3.22 -5.94 11.19
CA TRP A 96 -3.16 -6.92 10.10
C TRP A 96 -4.37 -6.84 9.18
N CYS A 97 -4.09 -6.82 7.89
CA CYS A 97 -5.08 -6.86 6.82
C CYS A 97 -4.86 -8.10 5.96
N SER A 98 -5.94 -8.86 5.70
CA SER A 98 -5.92 -10.14 4.99
C SER A 98 -6.99 -10.18 3.90
N THR A 99 -6.72 -10.84 2.77
CA THR A 99 -7.77 -11.08 1.75
C THR A 99 -8.80 -12.12 2.19
N LYS A 100 -8.53 -12.86 3.28
CA LYS A 100 -9.49 -13.77 3.89
C LYS A 100 -10.24 -13.02 5.00
N LYS A 101 -11.56 -13.13 4.98
CA LYS A 101 -12.44 -12.59 6.04
C LYS A 101 -12.14 -13.30 7.38
N PRO A 102 -12.16 -12.55 8.50
CA PRO A 102 -11.99 -13.12 9.84
C PRO A 102 -13.08 -14.16 10.17
#